data_AF-A0A674BE28-F1
#
_entry.id   AF-A0A674BE28-F1
#
_cell.length_a   1.000
_cell.length_b   1.000
_cell.length_c   1.000
_cell.angle_alpha   90.00
_cell.angle_beta   90.00
_cell.angle_gamma   90.00
#
_symmetry.space_group_name_H-M   'P 1'
#
loop_
_entity.id
_entity.type
_entity.pdbx_description
1 polymer ?
#
loop_
_entity_poly.entity_id
_entity_poly.type
_entity_poly.pdbx_seq_one_letter_code
_entity_poly.pdbx_strand_id
1 'polypeptide(L)'
;MLTRVKSAVANFMGGVVAGGAEGDYSGSELPLKFPYTRPEFLGLTQEEIECSADHIGRPILILKEKKRLPWATGYAEVINAGKSSLNEDQACCEVVVVRKRLGDSTTPIKTPTAKRRSSLPNGEDLGLKENSADSESLVFYYWSLFDGHAGSGAAVVASKLLQHHIVKHLQSVLEVLRNHAVLPPTIFGEESNHHMTPGIHRATLTRATSLRGAAGAPSSPCTPPPQRFFTEKKIQHDSLVMGAMENAFKEMDAQIEREKQVYNITGGCTALCVVYLLGKIYVGNAGDSRAIIIRDGKVIPMSTEFTPESERQRLQFLGFMQPHLLGGEFTHLEFPRRVQRKEVGKRMLYRDFTMNGWAYKTIEDEDLRFPLVQGEGKKARVMATIGVTRGLGDHDLKVHDSNIYIKPFLSCCPEVTVYNLNQYEHGADDVLVMGTDGLWDVLSNKEVNESVSTFLANCDPDDLNRYTMAAQDLVMRARGVLKDRSWRITNERLGSGDDISCYIIPLMYGNRQP
;
A
#
# COMPACT_ATOMS: atom_id res chain seq x y z
N MET A 1 -17.92 -15.30 -29.03
CA MET A 1 -17.21 -14.43 -28.06
C MET A 1 -17.94 -13.11 -27.85
N LEU A 2 -18.11 -12.25 -28.87
CA LEU A 2 -18.81 -10.95 -28.77
C LEU A 2 -20.24 -10.96 -28.20
N THR A 3 -20.97 -12.09 -28.23
CA THR A 3 -22.32 -12.23 -27.65
C THR A 3 -22.33 -12.50 -26.14
N ARG A 4 -21.22 -12.96 -25.56
CA ARG A 4 -21.17 -13.44 -24.16
C ARG A 4 -20.64 -12.39 -23.18
N VAL A 5 -19.60 -11.64 -23.56
CA VAL A 5 -19.17 -10.41 -22.85
C VAL A 5 -20.33 -9.41 -22.76
N LYS A 6 -21.20 -9.37 -23.78
CA LYS A 6 -22.45 -8.60 -23.75
C LYS A 6 -23.38 -8.98 -22.61
N SER A 7 -23.42 -10.25 -22.17
CA SER A 7 -24.31 -10.71 -21.10
C SER A 7 -23.80 -10.31 -19.71
N ALA A 8 -22.49 -10.43 -19.47
CA ALA A 8 -21.86 -9.97 -18.22
C ALA A 8 -21.99 -8.43 -18.07
N VAL A 9 -21.75 -7.69 -19.16
CA VAL A 9 -21.91 -6.23 -19.19
C VAL A 9 -23.39 -5.80 -19.13
N ALA A 10 -24.33 -6.56 -19.69
CA ALA A 10 -25.76 -6.26 -19.62
C ALA A 10 -26.36 -6.51 -18.22
N ASN A 11 -25.92 -7.57 -17.52
CA ASN A 11 -26.33 -7.83 -16.14
C ASN A 11 -25.87 -6.69 -15.20
N PHE A 12 -24.69 -6.13 -15.45
CA PHE A 12 -24.19 -4.97 -14.72
C PHE A 12 -25.06 -3.71 -14.91
N MET A 13 -25.53 -3.45 -16.14
CA MET A 13 -26.43 -2.32 -16.45
C MET A 13 -27.87 -2.54 -15.94
N GLY A 14 -28.27 -3.78 -15.64
CA GLY A 14 -29.62 -4.16 -15.20
C GLY A 14 -29.85 -4.11 -13.68
N GLY A 15 -28.86 -3.71 -12.88
CA GLY A 15 -29.01 -3.62 -11.42
C GLY A 15 -29.18 -4.96 -10.70
N VAL A 16 -29.03 -6.08 -11.41
CA VAL A 16 -28.98 -7.42 -10.82
C VAL A 16 -27.50 -7.74 -10.64
N VAL A 17 -27.03 -7.71 -9.40
CA VAL A 17 -25.82 -8.41 -9.01
C VAL A 17 -26.11 -9.88 -9.32
N ALA A 18 -25.61 -10.36 -10.45
CA ALA A 18 -25.53 -11.79 -10.67
C ALA A 18 -24.60 -12.30 -9.58
N GLY A 19 -25.19 -12.97 -8.56
CA GLY A 19 -24.42 -13.84 -7.70
C GLY A 19 -23.58 -14.70 -8.63
N GLY A 20 -22.26 -14.65 -8.44
CA GLY A 20 -21.35 -15.51 -9.17
C GLY A 20 -21.91 -16.92 -9.04
N ALA A 21 -22.28 -17.52 -10.18
CA ALA A 21 -22.41 -18.95 -10.22
C ALA A 21 -21.06 -19.45 -9.69
N GLU A 22 -21.10 -20.22 -8.60
CA GLU A 22 -20.00 -21.05 -8.17
C GLU A 22 -19.57 -21.86 -9.40
N GLY A 23 -18.58 -21.32 -10.11
CA GLY A 23 -17.74 -22.14 -10.94
C GLY A 23 -17.16 -23.14 -9.97
N ASP A 24 -17.53 -24.39 -10.17
CA ASP A 24 -16.96 -25.57 -9.55
C ASP A 24 -15.44 -25.55 -9.84
N TYR A 25 -14.72 -24.72 -9.09
CA TYR A 25 -13.28 -24.76 -9.01
C TYR A 25 -13.01 -26.05 -8.26
N SER A 26 -12.76 -27.11 -9.02
CA SER A 26 -12.02 -28.27 -8.55
C SER A 26 -10.89 -27.74 -7.66
N GLY A 27 -11.08 -27.85 -6.34
CA GLY A 27 -10.24 -27.18 -5.36
C GLY A 27 -8.79 -27.51 -5.65
N SER A 28 -7.93 -26.49 -5.74
CA SER A 28 -6.51 -26.77 -5.72
C SER A 28 -6.23 -27.53 -4.41
N GLU A 29 -5.79 -28.78 -4.51
CA GLU A 29 -5.33 -29.61 -3.37
C GLU A 29 -4.13 -28.99 -2.62
N LEU A 30 -3.72 -27.77 -2.98
CA LEU A 30 -2.62 -27.05 -2.35
C LEU A 30 -3.00 -26.64 -0.92
N PRO A 31 -2.07 -26.81 0.03
CA PRO A 31 -2.29 -26.37 1.40
C PRO A 31 -2.36 -24.84 1.49
N LEU A 32 -3.02 -24.33 2.52
CA LEU A 32 -2.95 -22.91 2.88
C LEU A 32 -1.52 -22.57 3.35
N LYS A 33 -1.00 -21.40 2.93
CA LYS A 33 0.28 -20.89 3.45
C LYS A 33 0.18 -20.54 4.93
N PHE A 34 -0.88 -19.83 5.26
CA PHE A 34 -1.28 -19.47 6.61
C PHE A 34 -2.79 -19.75 6.74
N PRO A 35 -3.25 -20.34 7.85
CA PRO A 35 -4.67 -20.47 8.09
C PRO A 35 -5.32 -19.08 8.22
N TYR A 36 -6.60 -18.99 7.86
CA TYR A 36 -7.38 -17.78 8.12
C TYR A 36 -7.49 -17.53 9.63
N THR A 37 -7.24 -16.29 10.03
CA THR A 37 -7.49 -15.78 11.38
C THR A 37 -7.94 -14.33 11.29
N ARG A 38 -8.64 -13.82 12.30
CA ARG A 38 -8.73 -12.36 12.52
C ARG A 38 -7.35 -11.81 12.91
N PRO A 39 -7.13 -10.49 12.91
CA PRO A 39 -5.86 -9.91 13.37
C PRO A 39 -5.42 -10.44 14.74
N GLU A 40 -4.19 -10.96 14.83
CA GLU A 40 -3.71 -11.72 15.99
C GLU A 40 -3.79 -10.93 17.30
N PHE A 41 -3.58 -9.61 17.22
CA PHE A 41 -3.61 -8.73 18.38
C PHE A 41 -5.00 -8.60 19.04
N LEU A 42 -6.09 -9.01 18.37
CA LEU A 42 -7.42 -9.10 18.99
C LEU A 42 -7.48 -10.20 20.05
N GLY A 43 -6.61 -11.21 19.95
CA GLY A 43 -6.50 -12.28 20.94
C GLY A 43 -7.76 -13.13 21.09
N LEU A 44 -8.49 -13.33 20.00
CA LEU A 44 -9.71 -14.13 19.97
C LEU A 44 -9.41 -15.63 20.11
N THR A 45 -10.29 -16.38 20.77
CA THR A 45 -10.29 -17.85 20.74
C THR A 45 -10.90 -18.34 19.42
N GLN A 46 -10.76 -19.63 19.12
CA GLN A 46 -11.35 -20.21 17.92
C GLN A 46 -12.88 -20.07 17.92
N GLU A 47 -13.52 -20.26 19.07
CA GLU A 47 -14.97 -20.09 19.23
C GLU A 47 -15.39 -18.62 19.00
N GLU A 48 -14.60 -17.65 19.49
CA GLU A 48 -14.87 -16.23 19.26
C GLU A 48 -14.68 -15.84 17.77
N ILE A 49 -13.71 -16.46 17.07
CA ILE A 49 -13.54 -16.28 15.62
C ILE A 49 -14.78 -16.79 14.87
N GLU A 50 -15.29 -17.97 15.24
CA GLU A 50 -16.51 -18.53 14.67
C GLU A 50 -17.73 -17.65 14.95
N CYS A 51 -17.89 -17.16 16.18
CA CYS A 51 -18.94 -16.20 16.53
C CYS A 51 -18.79 -14.86 15.78
N SER A 52 -17.57 -14.44 15.46
CA SER A 52 -17.33 -13.20 14.71
C SER A 52 -17.82 -13.25 13.26
N ALA A 53 -18.12 -14.45 12.73
CA ALA A 53 -18.68 -14.66 11.40
C ALA A 53 -20.22 -14.54 11.35
N ASP A 54 -20.86 -14.09 12.43
CA ASP A 54 -22.30 -13.81 12.45
C ASP A 54 -22.66 -12.56 11.63
N HIS A 55 -23.20 -12.79 10.44
CA HIS A 55 -23.66 -11.76 9.50
C HIS A 55 -25.00 -11.11 9.89
N ILE A 56 -25.75 -11.72 10.82
CA ILE A 56 -27.02 -11.17 11.32
C ILE A 56 -26.71 -10.16 12.42
N GLY A 57 -25.94 -10.55 13.42
CA GLY A 57 -25.55 -9.68 14.53
C GLY A 57 -24.45 -8.68 14.16
N ARG A 58 -23.55 -9.05 13.24
CA ARG A 58 -22.35 -8.30 12.84
C ARG A 58 -21.63 -7.72 14.08
N PRO A 59 -21.15 -8.58 15.01
CA PRO A 59 -20.56 -8.10 16.25
C PRO A 59 -19.32 -7.24 15.95
N ILE A 60 -19.23 -6.08 16.59
CA ILE A 60 -18.05 -5.21 16.48
C ILE A 60 -16.98 -5.76 17.41
N LEU A 61 -15.83 -6.12 16.85
CA LEU A 61 -14.69 -6.63 17.59
C LEU A 61 -13.75 -5.47 17.92
N ILE A 62 -13.21 -5.50 19.13
CA ILE A 62 -12.23 -4.53 19.63
C ILE A 62 -11.10 -5.27 20.33
N LEU A 63 -10.03 -4.54 20.65
CA LEU A 63 -8.92 -5.07 21.46
C LEU A 63 -9.45 -5.58 22.81
N LYS A 64 -9.03 -6.78 23.22
CA LYS A 64 -9.24 -7.27 24.59
C LYS A 64 -8.47 -6.39 25.57
N GLU A 65 -9.01 -6.12 26.75
CA GLU A 65 -8.41 -5.23 27.77
C GLU A 65 -6.95 -5.57 28.14
N LYS A 66 -6.58 -6.85 28.06
CA LYS A 66 -5.23 -7.35 28.36
C LYS A 66 -4.21 -7.09 27.23
N LYS A 67 -4.66 -6.64 26.07
CA LYS A 67 -3.83 -6.39 24.88
C LYS A 67 -3.80 -4.89 24.64
N ARG A 68 -2.60 -4.37 24.38
CA ARG A 68 -2.39 -2.95 24.05
C ARG A 68 -1.52 -2.90 22.82
N LEU A 69 -1.94 -2.07 21.87
CA LEU A 69 -1.13 -1.74 20.72
C LEU A 69 -0.14 -0.62 21.08
N PRO A 70 0.95 -0.48 20.33
CA PRO A 70 1.87 0.65 20.45
C PRO A 70 1.12 1.98 20.41
N TRP A 71 1.65 2.99 21.11
CA TRP A 71 1.04 4.33 21.19
C TRP A 71 -0.41 4.32 21.67
N ALA A 72 -0.83 3.31 22.45
CA ALA A 72 -2.23 3.15 22.85
C ALA A 72 -3.21 3.19 21.64
N THR A 73 -2.76 2.75 20.46
CA THR A 73 -3.57 2.72 19.25
C THR A 73 -4.87 1.97 19.51
N GLY A 74 -5.98 2.59 19.10
CA GLY A 74 -7.29 1.97 19.06
C GLY A 74 -7.52 1.18 17.78
N TYR A 75 -8.24 0.08 17.89
CA TYR A 75 -8.67 -0.72 16.74
C TYR A 75 -10.08 -1.27 16.94
N ALA A 76 -10.88 -1.26 15.88
CA ALA A 76 -12.16 -1.93 15.82
C ALA A 76 -12.41 -2.50 14.42
N GLU A 77 -13.13 -3.61 14.34
CA GLU A 77 -13.55 -4.19 13.08
C GLU A 77 -14.92 -4.86 13.15
N VAL A 78 -15.57 -5.02 11.99
CA VAL A 78 -16.81 -5.79 11.87
C VAL A 78 -16.89 -6.46 10.51
N ILE A 79 -17.47 -7.66 10.49
CA ILE A 79 -17.70 -8.41 9.26
C ILE A 79 -18.72 -7.72 8.35
N ASN A 80 -18.67 -7.99 7.05
CA ASN A 80 -19.60 -7.55 6.03
C ASN A 80 -21.05 -8.02 6.27
N ALA A 81 -21.98 -7.59 5.41
CA ALA A 81 -23.41 -7.88 5.53
C ALA A 81 -23.86 -9.10 4.69
N GLY A 82 -23.00 -10.11 4.55
CA GLY A 82 -23.28 -11.38 3.86
C GLY A 82 -22.75 -11.43 2.43
N LYS A 83 -21.74 -10.61 2.12
CA LYS A 83 -21.03 -10.56 0.84
C LYS A 83 -20.09 -11.76 0.69
N SER A 84 -19.43 -12.16 1.77
CA SER A 84 -18.53 -13.31 1.85
C SER A 84 -18.75 -14.07 3.15
N SER A 85 -18.21 -15.28 3.29
CA SER A 85 -18.41 -16.11 4.49
C SER A 85 -17.51 -15.70 5.66
N LEU A 86 -16.40 -15.04 5.36
CA LEU A 86 -15.39 -14.59 6.31
C LEU A 86 -15.20 -13.08 6.14
N ASN A 87 -14.66 -12.44 7.17
CA ASN A 87 -14.15 -11.08 7.02
C ASN A 87 -12.86 -11.16 6.19
N GLU A 88 -12.85 -10.51 5.04
CA GLU A 88 -11.72 -10.58 4.11
C GLU A 88 -10.63 -9.54 4.46
N ASP A 89 -10.97 -8.54 5.29
CA ASP A 89 -10.03 -7.60 5.86
C ASP A 89 -8.97 -8.29 6.75
N GLN A 90 -7.76 -7.73 6.74
CA GLN A 90 -6.69 -8.06 7.66
C GLN A 90 -5.99 -6.80 8.15
N ALA A 91 -5.38 -6.92 9.33
CA ALA A 91 -4.65 -5.83 9.95
C ALA A 91 -3.39 -6.34 10.65
N CYS A 92 -2.37 -5.49 10.73
CA CYS A 92 -1.11 -5.77 11.41
C CYS A 92 -0.60 -4.51 12.11
N CYS A 93 -0.07 -4.69 13.32
CA CYS A 93 0.45 -3.60 14.15
C CYS A 93 1.65 -4.09 14.94
N GLU A 94 2.83 -3.52 14.70
CA GLU A 94 4.11 -4.03 15.18
C GLU A 94 5.09 -2.89 15.54
N VAL A 95 5.99 -3.16 16.50
CA VAL A 95 7.20 -2.35 16.72
C VAL A 95 8.38 -3.15 16.23
N VAL A 96 9.04 -2.65 15.19
CA VAL A 96 10.00 -3.44 14.41
C VAL A 96 11.40 -2.86 14.57
N VAL A 97 12.37 -3.74 14.83
CA VAL A 97 13.78 -3.37 14.96
C VAL A 97 14.55 -3.79 13.72
N VAL A 98 15.08 -2.81 12.99
CA VAL A 98 15.97 -2.97 11.84
C VAL A 98 17.40 -3.05 12.35
N ARG A 99 18.03 -4.22 12.21
CA ARG A 99 19.45 -4.44 12.57
C ARG A 99 20.29 -4.67 11.32
N LYS A 100 21.56 -4.27 11.37
CA LYS A 100 22.56 -4.63 10.36
C LYS A 100 22.70 -6.17 10.32
N ARG A 101 22.82 -6.74 9.12
CA ARG A 101 23.12 -8.17 8.98
C ARG A 101 24.57 -8.42 9.41
N LEU A 102 24.77 -9.36 10.35
CA LEU A 102 26.11 -9.92 10.60
C LEU A 102 26.55 -10.71 9.36
N GLY A 103 27.28 -10.07 8.44
CA GLY A 103 27.77 -10.72 7.23
C GLY A 103 28.38 -9.79 6.18
N ASP A 104 27.93 -8.54 6.10
CA ASP A 104 28.40 -7.57 5.08
C ASP A 104 29.66 -6.79 5.49
N SER A 105 30.45 -7.32 6.44
CA SER A 105 31.81 -6.82 6.66
C SER A 105 32.69 -7.29 5.51
N THR A 106 32.92 -6.44 4.52
CA THR A 106 33.97 -6.57 3.51
C THR A 106 35.35 -6.40 4.15
N THR A 107 35.70 -7.27 5.08
CA THR A 107 37.08 -7.47 5.53
C THR A 107 37.70 -8.56 4.68
N PRO A 108 38.86 -8.34 4.02
CA PRO A 108 39.51 -9.39 3.25
C PRO A 108 39.88 -10.54 4.19
N ILE A 109 39.41 -11.74 3.83
CA ILE A 109 39.69 -13.00 4.51
C ILE A 109 41.21 -13.16 4.66
N LYS A 110 41.74 -12.95 5.86
CA LYS A 110 43.03 -13.49 6.26
C LYS A 110 42.80 -14.93 6.71
N THR A 111 43.48 -15.83 6.02
CA THR A 111 43.54 -17.27 6.26
C THR A 111 43.74 -17.62 7.74
N PRO A 112 43.01 -18.61 8.29
CA PRO A 112 43.15 -19.00 9.68
C PRO A 112 44.36 -19.92 9.85
N THR A 113 45.45 -19.41 10.44
CA THR A 113 46.51 -20.27 10.98
C THR A 113 46.11 -20.75 12.37
N ALA A 114 45.95 -22.07 12.48
CA ALA A 114 45.69 -22.80 13.70
C ALA A 114 46.68 -22.47 14.83
N LYS A 115 46.19 -22.26 16.05
CA LYS A 115 46.93 -22.53 17.29
C LYS A 115 46.00 -22.75 18.50
N ARG A 116 45.94 -24.02 18.90
CA ARG A 116 45.87 -24.63 20.24
C ARG A 116 44.87 -24.11 21.28
N ARG A 117 44.00 -25.05 21.68
CA ARG A 117 43.31 -25.13 22.97
C ARG A 117 44.31 -25.18 24.14
N SER A 118 44.04 -24.43 25.20
CA SER A 118 44.37 -24.78 26.58
C SER A 118 43.30 -24.23 27.52
N SER A 119 43.19 -24.89 28.67
CA SER A 119 41.99 -25.09 29.49
C SER A 119 42.02 -24.34 30.82
N LEU A 120 40.81 -23.98 31.29
CA LEU A 120 40.34 -23.89 32.69
C LEU A 120 40.60 -22.59 33.51
N PRO A 121 39.78 -22.34 34.58
CA PRO A 121 39.09 -21.06 34.82
C PRO A 121 39.48 -20.38 36.15
N ASN A 122 39.01 -19.13 36.32
CA ASN A 122 38.76 -18.33 37.54
C ASN A 122 38.80 -16.86 37.08
N GLY A 123 38.01 -15.89 37.52
CA GLY A 123 36.97 -15.73 38.52
C GLY A 123 36.73 -14.22 38.58
N GLU A 124 35.47 -13.81 38.73
CA GLU A 124 35.01 -12.48 39.18
C GLU A 124 35.58 -11.21 38.51
N ASP A 125 34.78 -10.58 37.64
CA ASP A 125 34.61 -9.12 37.71
C ASP A 125 33.20 -8.72 37.28
N LEU A 126 32.51 -8.02 38.19
CA LEU A 126 31.20 -7.42 38.03
C LEU A 126 31.39 -6.06 37.37
N GLY A 127 31.16 -5.99 36.06
CA GLY A 127 31.24 -4.75 35.30
C GLY A 127 30.11 -4.66 34.28
N LEU A 128 29.10 -3.86 34.61
CA LEU A 128 28.01 -3.40 33.75
C LEU A 128 28.50 -3.09 32.32
N LYS A 129 28.08 -3.89 31.34
CA LYS A 129 28.09 -3.55 29.92
C LYS A 129 26.66 -3.54 29.39
N GLU A 130 25.87 -2.61 29.92
CA GLU A 130 24.85 -1.97 29.10
C GLU A 130 25.53 -0.81 28.34
N ASN A 131 25.14 -0.57 27.09
CA ASN A 131 25.57 0.53 26.19
C ASN A 131 26.71 0.27 25.19
N SER A 132 26.53 -0.70 24.29
CA SER A 132 27.08 -0.57 22.92
C SER A 132 26.27 -1.27 21.82
N ALA A 133 25.30 -2.13 22.16
CA ALA A 133 24.46 -2.83 21.17
C ALA A 133 23.31 -1.97 20.60
N ASP A 134 22.92 -0.91 21.30
CA ASP A 134 21.81 -0.04 20.86
C ASP A 134 22.22 0.90 19.71
N SER A 135 23.53 1.08 19.52
CA SER A 135 24.12 1.89 18.45
C SER A 135 24.19 1.17 17.10
N GLU A 136 23.46 0.09 16.85
CA GLU A 136 23.44 -0.62 15.55
C GLU A 136 22.06 -0.82 14.93
N SER A 137 20.99 -0.30 15.54
CA SER A 137 19.63 -0.56 15.09
C SER A 137 18.78 0.70 14.88
N LEU A 138 17.75 0.57 14.04
CA LEU A 138 16.66 1.54 13.90
C LEU A 138 15.36 0.88 14.32
N VAL A 139 14.54 1.59 15.08
CA VAL A 139 13.20 1.13 15.46
C VAL A 139 12.19 1.90 14.62
N PHE A 140 11.20 1.20 14.05
CA PHE A 140 10.03 1.83 13.45
C PHE A 140 8.74 1.19 13.98
N TYR A 141 7.67 1.97 13.94
CA TYR A 141 6.34 1.52 14.29
C TYR A 141 5.55 1.31 13.00
N TYR A 142 4.78 0.23 12.95
CA TYR A 142 4.10 -0.22 11.75
C TYR A 142 2.63 -0.47 12.06
N TRP A 143 1.75 0.07 11.21
CA TRP A 143 0.34 -0.25 11.17
C TRP A 143 -0.05 -0.52 9.73
N SER A 144 -0.93 -1.49 9.48
CA SER A 144 -1.45 -1.72 8.14
C SER A 144 -2.84 -2.33 8.14
N LEU A 145 -3.62 -1.97 7.11
CA LEU A 145 -4.89 -2.56 6.75
C LEU A 145 -4.79 -3.15 5.34
N PHE A 146 -5.40 -4.31 5.15
CA PHE A 146 -5.50 -5.00 3.88
C PHE A 146 -6.96 -5.38 3.68
N ASP A 147 -7.65 -4.70 2.76
CA ASP A 147 -9.02 -5.00 2.38
C ASP A 147 -9.01 -6.12 1.34
N GLY A 148 -9.45 -7.32 1.71
CA GLY A 148 -9.37 -8.50 0.87
C GLY A 148 -10.58 -8.65 -0.04
N HIS A 149 -10.40 -9.25 -1.22
CA HIS A 149 -11.50 -9.56 -2.12
C HIS A 149 -11.29 -10.86 -2.89
N ALA A 150 -12.40 -11.54 -3.18
CA ALA A 150 -12.41 -12.86 -3.82
C ALA A 150 -11.61 -13.91 -3.03
N GLY A 151 -11.70 -13.82 -1.70
CA GLY A 151 -10.95 -14.59 -0.72
C GLY A 151 -10.00 -13.72 0.11
N SER A 152 -9.69 -14.18 1.32
CA SER A 152 -8.79 -13.50 2.26
C SER A 152 -7.31 -13.87 2.10
N GLY A 153 -6.98 -14.79 1.18
CA GLY A 153 -5.63 -15.37 1.09
C GLY A 153 -4.52 -14.34 0.89
N ALA A 154 -4.70 -13.44 -0.08
CA ALA A 154 -3.73 -12.36 -0.33
C ALA A 154 -3.57 -11.43 0.88
N ALA A 155 -4.67 -11.01 1.51
CA ALA A 155 -4.67 -10.14 2.70
C ALA A 155 -3.97 -10.80 3.89
N VAL A 156 -4.21 -12.08 4.14
CA VAL A 156 -3.58 -12.85 5.24
C VAL A 156 -2.07 -12.99 5.02
N VAL A 157 -1.63 -13.24 3.78
CA VAL A 157 -0.20 -13.35 3.46
C VAL A 157 0.47 -11.98 3.59
N ALA A 158 -0.16 -10.92 3.09
CA ALA A 158 0.37 -9.56 3.16
C ALA A 158 0.49 -9.05 4.60
N SER A 159 -0.52 -9.31 5.45
CA SER A 159 -0.52 -8.87 6.85
C SER A 159 0.60 -9.50 7.69
N LYS A 160 1.07 -10.68 7.30
CA LYS A 160 2.16 -11.39 7.96
C LYS A 160 3.54 -11.03 7.42
N LEU A 161 3.65 -10.60 6.17
CA LEU A 161 4.95 -10.54 5.47
C LEU A 161 5.37 -9.16 4.95
N LEU A 162 4.46 -8.21 4.73
CA LEU A 162 4.82 -6.92 4.12
C LEU A 162 5.83 -6.13 4.97
N GLN A 163 5.66 -6.09 6.29
CA GLN A 163 6.58 -5.46 7.24
C GLN A 163 7.98 -6.06 7.19
N HIS A 164 8.11 -7.36 6.90
CA HIS A 164 9.42 -8.02 6.76
C HIS A 164 10.14 -7.56 5.48
N HIS A 165 9.41 -7.33 4.39
CA HIS A 165 9.97 -6.74 3.17
C HIS A 165 10.41 -5.30 3.40
N ILE A 166 9.62 -4.50 4.14
CA ILE A 166 10.01 -3.15 4.52
C ILE A 166 11.30 -3.16 5.34
N VAL A 167 11.41 -4.05 6.34
CA VAL A 167 12.66 -4.25 7.10
C VAL A 167 13.82 -4.55 6.17
N LYS A 168 13.67 -5.52 5.26
CA LYS A 168 14.73 -5.94 4.33
C LYS A 168 15.26 -4.76 3.49
N HIS A 169 14.38 -3.90 3.01
CA HIS A 169 14.79 -2.72 2.23
C HIS A 169 15.35 -1.59 3.10
N LEU A 170 14.80 -1.37 4.30
CA LEU A 170 15.38 -0.41 5.25
C LEU A 170 16.78 -0.84 5.73
N GLN A 171 17.02 -2.15 5.86
CA GLN A 171 18.35 -2.69 6.17
C GLN A 171 19.39 -2.29 5.13
N SER A 172 19.05 -2.25 3.83
CA SER A 172 20.01 -1.93 2.78
C SER A 172 20.39 -0.44 2.74
N VAL A 173 19.60 0.43 3.38
CA VAL A 173 19.88 1.88 3.49
C VAL A 173 20.15 2.32 4.93
N LEU A 174 20.26 1.36 5.86
CA LEU A 174 20.36 1.60 7.31
C LEU A 174 21.50 2.55 7.69
N GLU A 175 22.68 2.36 7.10
CA GLU A 175 23.86 3.19 7.43
C GLU A 175 23.65 4.66 7.06
N VAL A 176 22.98 4.92 5.93
CA VAL A 176 22.68 6.27 5.46
C VAL A 176 21.57 6.89 6.29
N LEU A 177 20.52 6.13 6.59
CA LEU A 177 19.41 6.59 7.44
C LEU A 177 19.85 6.93 8.86
N ARG A 178 20.94 6.39 9.36
CA ARG A 178 21.43 6.71 10.70
C ARG A 178 22.27 7.98 10.73
N ASN A 179 22.95 8.29 9.63
CA ASN A 179 23.74 9.51 9.51
C ASN A 179 22.95 10.62 8.79
N HIS A 180 22.04 11.26 9.53
CA HIS A 180 21.23 12.37 9.00
C HIS A 180 22.05 13.63 8.67
N ALA A 181 23.26 13.76 9.21
CA ALA A 181 24.13 14.90 8.95
C ALA A 181 24.71 14.90 7.52
N VAL A 182 24.69 13.74 6.85
CA VAL A 182 25.23 13.57 5.49
C VAL A 182 24.10 13.14 4.58
N LEU A 183 23.97 13.81 3.42
CA LEU A 183 22.99 13.40 2.41
C LEU A 183 23.31 12.00 1.88
N PRO A 184 22.29 11.24 1.45
CA PRO A 184 22.50 9.98 0.75
C PRO A 184 23.56 10.09 -0.36
N PRO A 185 24.60 9.24 -0.34
CA PRO A 185 25.58 9.23 -1.41
C PRO A 185 24.95 8.70 -2.69
N THR A 186 25.34 9.25 -3.84
CA THR A 186 24.88 8.75 -5.14
C THR A 186 25.45 7.37 -5.47
N ILE A 187 26.69 7.09 -5.03
CA ILE A 187 27.34 5.78 -5.17
C ILE A 187 27.72 5.31 -3.77
N PHE A 188 27.19 4.16 -3.36
CA PHE A 188 27.48 3.58 -2.06
C PHE A 188 28.91 3.01 -2.03
N GLY A 189 29.70 3.40 -1.02
CA GLY A 189 31.07 2.91 -0.84
C GLY A 189 32.17 3.68 -1.59
N GLU A 190 31.83 4.70 -2.38
CA GLU A 190 32.81 5.68 -2.85
C GLU A 190 32.91 6.83 -1.86
N GLU A 191 34.10 7.08 -1.31
CA GLU A 191 34.34 8.28 -0.50
C GLU A 191 34.15 9.51 -1.39
N SER A 192 33.22 10.38 -1.01
CA SER A 192 33.05 11.67 -1.65
C SER A 192 34.31 12.50 -1.41
N ASN A 193 35.16 12.64 -2.42
CA ASN A 193 36.31 13.57 -2.44
C ASN A 193 35.86 15.05 -2.47
N HIS A 194 34.90 15.42 -1.63
CA HIS A 194 34.32 16.76 -1.53
C HIS A 194 34.67 17.42 -0.20
N HIS A 195 35.96 17.42 0.13
CA HIS A 195 36.58 18.57 0.79
C HIS A 195 37.24 19.45 -0.28
N MET A 196 36.42 20.18 -1.05
CA MET A 196 36.90 21.31 -1.84
C MET A 196 36.22 22.56 -1.30
N THR A 197 36.99 23.29 -0.51
CA THR A 197 36.79 24.71 -0.21
C THR A 197 36.50 25.49 -1.49
N PRO A 198 35.66 26.55 -1.45
CA PRO A 198 35.43 27.39 -2.61
C PRO A 198 36.68 28.23 -2.86
N GLY A 199 37.57 27.74 -3.72
CA GLY A 199 38.78 28.47 -4.06
C GLY A 199 39.69 27.73 -5.02
N ILE A 200 39.70 28.22 -6.25
CA ILE A 200 40.82 28.19 -7.19
C ILE A 200 41.03 26.86 -7.96
N HIS A 201 40.93 27.00 -9.28
CA HIS A 201 41.26 26.02 -10.32
C HIS A 201 42.53 25.20 -10.05
N ARG A 202 42.45 23.87 -10.17
CA ARG A 202 43.30 23.06 -11.09
C ARG A 202 42.93 21.58 -11.11
N ALA A 203 43.23 20.98 -12.26
CA ALA A 203 42.90 19.64 -12.70
C ALA A 203 43.60 18.51 -11.93
N THR A 204 42.91 17.36 -11.81
CA THR A 204 43.57 16.06 -11.84
C THR A 204 42.65 15.00 -12.49
N LEU A 205 43.02 14.57 -13.69
CA LEU A 205 42.58 13.31 -14.32
C LEU A 205 43.17 12.12 -13.53
N THR A 206 42.44 11.00 -13.43
CA THR A 206 42.82 9.69 -14.02
C THR A 206 41.88 8.57 -13.56
N ARG A 207 41.22 7.86 -14.49
CA ARG A 207 41.53 6.46 -14.86
C ARG A 207 40.53 5.96 -15.92
N ALA A 208 40.97 5.87 -17.17
CA ALA A 208 40.43 4.93 -18.14
C ALA A 208 41.57 4.51 -19.06
N THR A 209 42.25 3.45 -18.66
CA THR A 209 43.11 2.64 -19.52
C THR A 209 42.28 2.11 -20.68
N SER A 210 42.54 2.58 -21.90
CA SER A 210 42.13 1.86 -23.11
C SER A 210 43.29 1.81 -24.09
N LEU A 211 43.77 0.59 -24.31
CA LEU A 211 44.74 0.19 -25.31
C LEU A 211 44.23 0.52 -26.71
N ARG A 212 45.01 1.31 -27.47
CA ARG A 212 45.28 1.07 -28.90
C ARG A 212 46.36 2.03 -29.37
N GLY A 213 47.54 1.49 -29.67
CA GLY A 213 48.53 2.16 -30.50
C GLY A 213 48.19 1.99 -31.97
N ALA A 214 48.19 3.08 -32.72
CA ALA A 214 48.55 3.13 -34.14
C ALA A 214 48.85 4.59 -34.49
N ALA A 215 49.97 4.79 -35.18
CA ALA A 215 50.58 6.08 -35.47
C ALA A 215 49.88 6.87 -36.59
N GLY A 216 49.97 8.21 -36.50
CA GLY A 216 50.08 9.11 -37.66
C GLY A 216 48.79 9.74 -38.21
N ALA A 217 48.43 10.94 -37.74
CA ALA A 217 47.74 11.97 -38.54
C ALA A 217 47.86 13.37 -37.88
N PRO A 218 47.97 14.47 -38.64
CA PRO A 218 48.26 15.79 -38.11
C PRO A 218 47.02 16.53 -37.54
N SER A 219 47.32 17.36 -36.54
CA SER A 219 46.51 18.35 -35.81
C SER A 219 45.22 18.85 -36.47
N SER A 220 44.07 18.47 -35.89
CA SER A 220 42.82 19.23 -35.97
C SER A 220 42.71 20.19 -34.78
N PRO A 221 42.15 21.41 -34.94
CA PRO A 221 41.92 22.34 -33.83
C PRO A 221 40.99 21.71 -32.80
N CYS A 222 41.49 21.66 -31.56
CA CYS A 222 40.80 21.09 -30.41
C CYS A 222 39.58 21.96 -30.04
N THR A 223 38.39 21.57 -30.51
CA THR A 223 37.14 21.97 -29.87
C THR A 223 37.16 21.40 -28.46
N PRO A 224 36.96 22.20 -27.39
CA PRO A 224 36.78 21.63 -26.07
C PRO A 224 35.59 20.67 -26.10
N PRO A 225 35.67 19.49 -25.47
CA PRO A 225 34.52 18.59 -25.39
C PRO A 225 33.35 19.38 -24.80
N PRO A 226 32.11 19.17 -25.28
CA PRO A 226 30.96 19.87 -24.73
C PRO A 226 30.97 19.69 -23.21
N GLN A 227 30.87 20.79 -22.46
CA GLN A 227 30.66 20.75 -21.01
C GLN A 227 29.44 19.86 -20.78
N ARG A 228 29.67 18.61 -20.39
CA ARG A 228 28.59 17.73 -19.96
C ARG A 228 28.06 18.38 -18.70
N PHE A 229 26.86 18.94 -18.77
CA PHE A 229 26.13 19.45 -17.62
C PHE A 229 25.83 18.26 -16.69
N PHE A 230 26.79 17.89 -15.85
CA PHE A 230 26.59 16.94 -14.76
C PHE A 230 26.09 17.74 -13.55
N THR A 231 24.77 17.92 -13.47
CA THR A 231 24.13 18.39 -12.25
C THR A 231 23.62 17.19 -11.48
N GLU A 232 24.23 16.91 -10.32
CA GLU A 232 23.81 15.82 -9.44
C GLU A 232 22.62 16.27 -8.59
N LYS A 233 21.55 15.48 -8.60
CA LYS A 233 20.34 15.76 -7.81
C LYS A 233 20.59 15.37 -6.36
N LYS A 234 20.40 16.32 -5.44
CA LYS A 234 20.44 16.03 -4.00
C LYS A 234 19.20 15.25 -3.60
N ILE A 235 19.40 14.06 -3.03
CA ILE A 235 18.33 13.18 -2.54
C ILE A 235 18.19 13.36 -1.03
N GLN A 236 16.96 13.31 -0.51
CA GLN A 236 16.68 13.38 0.93
C GLN A 236 16.54 11.97 1.51
N HIS A 237 16.81 11.79 2.81
CA HIS A 237 16.67 10.50 3.49
C HIS A 237 15.24 9.93 3.37
N ASP A 238 14.22 10.78 3.40
CA ASP A 238 12.81 10.39 3.24
C ASP A 238 12.58 9.63 1.94
N SER A 239 13.26 10.02 0.85
CA SER A 239 13.16 9.35 -0.44
C SER A 239 13.71 7.92 -0.41
N LEU A 240 14.65 7.63 0.49
CA LEU A 240 15.15 6.26 0.70
C LEU A 240 14.10 5.40 1.41
N VAL A 241 13.41 5.97 2.40
CA VAL A 241 12.31 5.28 3.12
C VAL A 241 11.14 5.02 2.18
N MET A 242 10.74 6.02 1.39
CA MET A 242 9.72 5.86 0.34
C MET A 242 10.11 4.75 -0.64
N GLY A 243 11.33 4.80 -1.18
CA GLY A 243 11.81 3.77 -2.10
C GLY A 243 11.90 2.37 -1.46
N ALA A 244 12.19 2.28 -0.16
CA ALA A 244 12.17 1.03 0.57
C ALA A 244 10.75 0.45 0.67
N MET A 245 9.75 1.28 0.96
CA MET A 245 8.33 0.88 1.00
C MET A 245 7.83 0.48 -0.39
N GLU A 246 8.10 1.28 -1.43
CA GLU A 246 7.69 0.98 -2.81
C GLU A 246 8.27 -0.34 -3.31
N ASN A 247 9.54 -0.62 -3.00
CA ASN A 247 10.15 -1.90 -3.37
C ASN A 247 9.62 -3.06 -2.53
N ALA A 248 9.30 -2.84 -1.25
CA ALA A 248 8.71 -3.86 -0.40
C ALA A 248 7.34 -4.33 -0.93
N PHE A 249 6.50 -3.41 -1.43
CA PHE A 249 5.22 -3.78 -2.05
C PHE A 249 5.41 -4.61 -3.32
N LYS A 250 6.38 -4.25 -4.18
CA LYS A 250 6.73 -5.04 -5.37
C LYS A 250 7.23 -6.44 -5.00
N GLU A 251 8.09 -6.54 -3.99
CA GLU A 251 8.61 -7.84 -3.53
C GLU A 251 7.51 -8.69 -2.88
N MET A 252 6.61 -8.08 -2.11
CA MET A 252 5.44 -8.73 -1.52
C MET A 252 4.53 -9.30 -2.61
N ASP A 253 4.17 -8.51 -3.62
CA ASP A 253 3.30 -8.95 -4.71
C ASP A 253 3.94 -10.08 -5.55
N ALA A 254 5.23 -9.96 -5.85
CA ALA A 254 5.99 -11.01 -6.53
C ALA A 254 6.15 -12.27 -5.67
N GLN A 255 6.19 -12.14 -4.34
CA GLN A 255 6.17 -13.29 -3.45
C GLN A 255 4.81 -13.99 -3.48
N ILE A 256 3.70 -13.24 -3.47
CA ILE A 256 2.35 -13.83 -3.61
C ILE A 256 2.24 -14.61 -4.93
N GLU A 257 2.74 -14.05 -6.05
CA GLU A 257 2.75 -14.71 -7.36
C GLU A 257 3.55 -16.03 -7.37
N ARG A 258 4.70 -16.06 -6.69
CA ARG A 258 5.50 -17.28 -6.60
C ARG A 258 4.88 -18.30 -5.66
N GLU A 259 4.40 -17.87 -4.50
CA GLU A 259 3.90 -18.77 -3.46
C GLU A 259 2.55 -19.38 -3.81
N LYS A 260 1.71 -18.71 -4.61
CA LYS A 260 0.43 -19.30 -5.07
C LYS A 260 0.59 -20.54 -5.95
N GLN A 261 1.79 -20.82 -6.46
CA GLN A 261 2.10 -22.05 -7.20
C GLN A 261 2.23 -23.26 -6.27
N VAL A 262 2.45 -23.02 -4.97
CA VAL A 262 2.72 -24.04 -3.95
C VAL A 262 1.64 -24.05 -2.87
N TYR A 263 1.01 -22.91 -2.63
CA TYR A 263 -0.02 -22.72 -1.62
C TYR A 263 -1.31 -22.18 -2.24
N ASN A 264 -2.45 -22.51 -1.63
CA ASN A 264 -3.72 -21.90 -2.00
C ASN A 264 -3.80 -20.47 -1.44
N ILE A 265 -3.36 -19.49 -2.25
CA ILE A 265 -3.47 -18.06 -1.96
C ILE A 265 -4.53 -17.46 -2.89
N THR A 266 -5.73 -17.25 -2.34
CA THR A 266 -6.89 -16.74 -3.08
C THR A 266 -6.91 -15.21 -3.14
N GLY A 267 -7.56 -14.70 -4.21
CA GLY A 267 -7.97 -13.32 -4.33
C GLY A 267 -6.84 -12.28 -4.48
N GLY A 268 -7.21 -11.06 -4.15
CA GLY A 268 -6.32 -9.91 -4.03
C GLY A 268 -6.68 -9.10 -2.79
N CYS A 269 -5.93 -8.05 -2.55
CA CYS A 269 -6.26 -7.10 -1.49
C CYS A 269 -5.73 -5.70 -1.79
N THR A 270 -6.39 -4.70 -1.21
CA THR A 270 -5.76 -3.39 -1.02
C THR A 270 -4.65 -3.49 0.03
N ALA A 271 -3.79 -2.48 0.08
CA ALA A 271 -2.76 -2.37 1.11
C ALA A 271 -2.55 -0.91 1.50
N LEU A 272 -2.92 -0.57 2.73
CA LEU A 272 -2.66 0.71 3.36
C LEU A 272 -1.73 0.48 4.55
N CYS A 273 -0.52 1.05 4.50
CA CYS A 273 0.45 0.94 5.60
C CYS A 273 0.92 2.31 6.09
N VAL A 274 1.22 2.37 7.38
CA VAL A 274 1.75 3.54 8.08
C VAL A 274 3.03 3.10 8.78
N VAL A 275 4.14 3.76 8.44
CA VAL A 275 5.43 3.58 9.09
C VAL A 275 5.78 4.88 9.82
N TYR A 276 5.98 4.83 11.13
CA TYR A 276 6.65 5.91 11.85
C TYR A 276 8.12 5.56 12.02
N LEU A 277 8.99 6.41 11.47
CA LEU A 277 10.44 6.25 11.51
C LEU A 277 11.10 7.64 11.55
N LEU A 278 12.01 7.84 12.51
CA LEU A 278 12.87 9.04 12.59
C LEU A 278 12.07 10.37 12.61
N GLY A 279 11.02 10.42 13.44
CA GLY A 279 10.19 11.63 13.61
C GLY A 279 9.21 11.91 12.47
N LYS A 280 9.04 10.97 11.54
CA LYS A 280 8.16 11.12 10.37
C LYS A 280 7.24 9.92 10.22
N ILE A 281 6.03 10.20 9.75
CA ILE A 281 5.05 9.21 9.34
C ILE A 281 5.08 9.10 7.82
N TYR A 282 5.15 7.87 7.32
CA TYR A 282 5.08 7.51 5.91
C TYR A 282 3.82 6.68 5.70
N VAL A 283 2.90 7.16 4.87
CA VAL A 283 1.64 6.49 4.55
C VAL A 283 1.71 5.97 3.13
N GLY A 284 1.83 4.65 2.98
CA GLY A 284 1.84 3.98 1.68
C GLY A 284 0.47 3.38 1.37
N ASN A 285 -0.18 3.81 0.27
CA ASN A 285 -1.49 3.31 -0.14
C ASN A 285 -1.46 2.67 -1.54
N ALA A 286 -2.03 1.46 -1.64
CA ALA A 286 -2.34 0.79 -2.89
C ALA A 286 -3.75 0.18 -2.80
N GLY A 287 -4.76 0.92 -3.27
CA GLY A 287 -6.17 0.53 -3.24
C GLY A 287 -7.09 1.70 -2.86
N ASP A 288 -8.27 1.40 -2.35
CA ASP A 288 -9.31 2.35 -1.94
C ASP A 288 -9.53 2.43 -0.42
N SER A 289 -8.73 1.71 0.38
CA SER A 289 -8.51 2.07 1.79
C SER A 289 -7.94 3.49 1.90
N ARG A 290 -8.26 4.20 3.00
CA ARG A 290 -7.77 5.58 3.21
C ARG A 290 -7.25 5.86 4.62
N ALA A 291 -6.37 6.84 4.69
CA ALA A 291 -5.90 7.45 5.92
C ALA A 291 -6.04 8.98 5.91
N ILE A 292 -6.40 9.54 7.05
CA ILE A 292 -6.41 10.99 7.31
C ILE A 292 -5.76 11.28 8.66
N ILE A 293 -5.14 12.44 8.80
CA ILE A 293 -4.80 13.02 10.10
C ILE A 293 -5.91 14.00 10.49
N ILE A 294 -6.31 13.94 11.75
CA ILE A 294 -7.10 14.96 12.43
C ILE A 294 -6.14 15.69 13.36
N ARG A 295 -5.89 16.97 13.09
CA ARG A 295 -5.05 17.83 13.94
C ARG A 295 -5.73 19.16 14.18
N ASP A 296 -5.88 19.57 15.44
CA ASP A 296 -6.62 20.79 15.83
C ASP A 296 -8.04 20.82 15.21
N GLY A 297 -8.72 19.67 15.17
CA GLY A 297 -10.04 19.51 14.55
C GLY A 297 -10.07 19.71 13.03
N LYS A 298 -8.91 19.77 12.35
CA LYS A 298 -8.79 19.89 10.89
C LYS A 298 -8.32 18.58 10.28
N VAL A 299 -8.90 18.26 9.11
CA VAL A 299 -8.54 17.08 8.34
C VAL A 299 -7.36 17.37 7.41
N ILE A 300 -6.36 16.50 7.45
CA ILE A 300 -5.22 16.44 6.53
C ILE A 300 -5.27 15.08 5.84
N PRO A 301 -5.63 15.00 4.54
CA PRO A 301 -5.62 13.75 3.80
C PRO A 301 -4.21 13.19 3.70
N MET A 302 -4.03 11.91 4.06
CA MET A 302 -2.73 11.21 3.97
C MET A 302 -2.68 10.19 2.84
N SER A 303 -3.82 9.78 2.32
CA SER A 303 -3.93 9.00 1.08
C SER A 303 -5.20 9.35 0.30
N THR A 304 -5.22 8.96 -0.97
CA THR A 304 -6.40 8.99 -1.86
C THR A 304 -6.68 7.61 -2.40
N GLU A 305 -7.94 7.35 -2.78
CA GLU A 305 -8.37 6.09 -3.38
C GLU A 305 -7.83 5.90 -4.80
N PHE A 306 -7.48 4.66 -5.15
CA PHE A 306 -7.04 4.27 -6.49
C PHE A 306 -8.13 3.49 -7.24
N THR A 307 -9.20 4.21 -7.62
CA THR A 307 -10.34 3.70 -8.41
C THR A 307 -10.09 3.79 -9.92
N PRO A 308 -10.88 3.07 -10.75
CA PRO A 308 -10.82 3.15 -12.21
C PRO A 308 -10.99 4.58 -12.76
N GLU A 309 -11.78 5.41 -12.08
CA GLU A 309 -11.98 6.81 -12.49
C GLU A 309 -10.78 7.67 -12.14
N SER A 310 -10.24 7.54 -10.91
CA SER A 310 -9.07 8.32 -10.46
C SER A 310 -7.82 8.02 -11.32
N GLU A 311 -7.66 6.78 -11.74
CA GLU A 311 -6.49 6.30 -12.48
C GLU A 311 -6.77 6.12 -13.98
N ARG A 312 -7.91 6.66 -14.47
CA ARG A 312 -8.35 6.54 -15.87
C ARG A 312 -7.23 6.83 -16.86
N GLN A 313 -6.50 7.93 -16.69
CA GLN A 313 -5.43 8.32 -17.63
C GLN A 313 -4.31 7.28 -17.67
N ARG A 314 -3.88 6.75 -16.52
CA ARG A 314 -2.87 5.69 -16.44
C ARG A 314 -3.36 4.43 -17.16
N LEU A 315 -4.60 4.02 -16.89
CA LEU A 315 -5.21 2.83 -17.49
C LEU A 315 -5.31 2.96 -19.02
N GLN A 316 -5.85 4.09 -19.50
CA GLN A 316 -6.01 4.35 -20.92
C GLN A 316 -4.66 4.48 -21.63
N PHE A 317 -3.67 5.12 -20.99
CA PHE A 317 -2.31 5.20 -21.54
C PHE A 317 -1.71 3.80 -21.74
N LEU A 318 -1.88 2.90 -20.77
CA LEU A 318 -1.45 1.51 -20.92
C LEU A 318 -2.19 0.81 -22.06
N GLY A 319 -3.51 0.97 -22.15
CA GLY A 319 -4.33 0.40 -23.23
C GLY A 319 -3.97 0.95 -24.61
N PHE A 320 -3.54 2.21 -24.69
CA PHE A 320 -3.04 2.85 -25.91
C PHE A 320 -1.65 2.31 -26.30
N MET A 321 -0.72 2.24 -25.34
CA MET A 321 0.65 1.78 -25.58
C MET A 321 0.73 0.27 -25.84
N GLN A 322 -0.17 -0.51 -25.26
CA GLN A 322 -0.22 -1.96 -25.39
C GLN A 322 -1.65 -2.45 -25.76
N PRO A 323 -2.13 -2.20 -27.00
CA PRO A 323 -3.49 -2.54 -27.41
C PRO A 323 -3.82 -4.02 -27.35
N HIS A 324 -2.82 -4.90 -27.43
CA HIS A 324 -2.99 -6.35 -27.31
C HIS A 324 -3.54 -6.76 -25.93
N LEU A 325 -3.30 -5.96 -24.88
CA LEU A 325 -3.86 -6.19 -23.54
C LEU A 325 -5.37 -5.98 -23.49
N LEU A 326 -5.95 -5.29 -24.47
CA LEU A 326 -7.40 -5.06 -24.56
C LEU A 326 -8.14 -6.20 -25.29
N GLY A 327 -7.40 -7.20 -25.78
CA GLY A 327 -7.95 -8.39 -26.47
C GLY A 327 -8.76 -8.11 -27.74
N GLY A 328 -8.72 -6.87 -28.27
CA GLY A 328 -9.59 -6.42 -29.36
C GLY A 328 -11.07 -6.26 -28.99
N GLU A 329 -11.43 -6.50 -27.72
CA GLU A 329 -12.79 -6.40 -27.19
C GLU A 329 -13.02 -5.06 -26.49
N PHE A 330 -11.95 -4.48 -25.93
CA PHE A 330 -11.98 -3.22 -25.21
C PHE A 330 -11.29 -2.09 -25.97
N THR A 331 -11.66 -0.85 -25.66
CA THR A 331 -11.03 0.37 -26.16
C THR A 331 -10.55 1.22 -24.99
N HIS A 332 -9.38 1.84 -25.16
CA HIS A 332 -8.88 2.83 -24.22
C HIS A 332 -9.63 4.16 -24.36
N LEU A 333 -10.35 4.40 -25.45
CA LEU A 333 -11.18 5.60 -25.60
C LEU A 333 -12.40 5.54 -24.69
N GLU A 334 -12.74 6.70 -24.12
CA GLU A 334 -13.96 6.85 -23.35
C GLU A 334 -14.99 7.67 -24.10
N PHE A 335 -16.23 7.22 -24.02
CA PHE A 335 -17.41 7.89 -24.57
C PHE A 335 -18.39 8.13 -23.42
N PRO A 336 -19.25 9.17 -23.48
CA PRO A 336 -20.24 9.46 -22.42
C PRO A 336 -21.23 8.31 -22.18
N ARG A 337 -21.36 7.40 -23.16
CA ARG A 337 -22.08 6.14 -23.04
C ARG A 337 -21.57 5.17 -24.08
N ARG A 338 -21.99 3.91 -23.95
CA ARG A 338 -21.75 2.88 -24.96
C ARG A 338 -22.20 3.34 -26.35
N VAL A 339 -21.28 3.25 -27.31
CA VAL A 339 -21.50 3.52 -28.72
C VAL A 339 -22.35 2.42 -29.34
N GLN A 340 -23.35 2.80 -30.14
CA GLN A 340 -24.24 1.88 -30.84
C GLN A 340 -23.88 1.81 -32.32
N ARG A 341 -24.11 0.66 -32.96
CA ARG A 341 -23.81 0.46 -34.40
C ARG A 341 -24.50 1.48 -35.32
N LYS A 342 -25.68 1.98 -34.95
CA LYS A 342 -26.41 3.04 -35.69
C LYS A 342 -25.74 4.43 -35.64
N GLU A 343 -24.65 4.55 -34.90
CA GLU A 343 -23.91 5.80 -34.65
C GLU A 343 -22.59 5.85 -35.40
N VAL A 344 -22.18 4.75 -36.03
CA VAL A 344 -21.03 4.72 -36.95
C VAL A 344 -21.22 5.76 -38.04
N GLY A 345 -20.19 6.58 -38.28
CA GLY A 345 -20.21 7.72 -39.19
C GLY A 345 -20.75 9.03 -38.60
N LYS A 346 -21.31 9.02 -37.38
CA LYS A 346 -21.76 10.26 -36.68
C LYS A 346 -20.66 10.81 -35.80
N ARG A 347 -20.75 12.10 -35.44
CA ARG A 347 -19.85 12.73 -34.46
C ARG A 347 -20.36 12.49 -33.04
N MET A 348 -19.48 12.04 -32.15
CA MET A 348 -19.78 11.83 -30.73
C MET A 348 -18.65 12.39 -29.87
N LEU A 349 -19.01 12.83 -28.65
CA LEU A 349 -18.02 13.21 -27.64
C LEU A 349 -17.18 11.97 -27.27
N TYR A 350 -15.88 12.19 -27.14
CA TYR A 350 -14.93 11.20 -26.65
C TYR A 350 -13.83 11.90 -25.85
N ARG A 351 -13.09 11.13 -25.07
CA ARG A 351 -11.84 11.56 -24.46
C ARG A 351 -10.82 10.44 -24.43
N ASP A 352 -9.56 10.84 -24.51
CA ASP A 352 -8.39 9.95 -24.51
C ASP A 352 -7.51 10.18 -23.27
N PHE A 353 -6.46 9.39 -23.09
CA PHE A 353 -5.56 9.44 -21.94
C PHE A 353 -4.89 10.82 -21.76
N THR A 354 -4.64 11.55 -22.85
CA THR A 354 -4.05 12.90 -22.84
C THR A 354 -5.03 14.01 -22.47
N MET A 355 -6.33 13.70 -22.38
CA MET A 355 -7.38 14.71 -22.28
C MET A 355 -7.97 14.76 -20.87
N ASN A 356 -8.11 15.97 -20.34
CA ASN A 356 -8.97 16.25 -19.17
C ASN A 356 -10.39 16.64 -19.59
N GLY A 357 -10.54 17.24 -20.78
CA GLY A 357 -11.82 17.62 -21.38
C GLY A 357 -12.36 16.58 -22.38
N TRP A 358 -13.37 16.99 -23.16
CA TRP A 358 -13.99 16.17 -24.21
C TRP A 358 -13.79 16.81 -25.59
N ALA A 359 -13.66 15.97 -26.62
CA ALA A 359 -13.62 16.39 -28.02
C ALA A 359 -14.64 15.59 -28.84
N TYR A 360 -14.94 16.01 -30.07
CA TYR A 360 -15.80 15.26 -30.97
C TYR A 360 -14.98 14.49 -32.01
N LYS A 361 -15.16 13.17 -32.11
CA LYS A 361 -14.66 12.35 -33.22
C LYS A 361 -15.82 11.78 -34.04
N THR A 362 -15.54 11.43 -35.30
CA THR A 362 -16.43 10.58 -36.08
C THR A 362 -16.28 9.14 -35.58
N ILE A 363 -17.41 8.48 -35.29
CA ILE A 363 -17.43 7.11 -34.77
C ILE A 363 -17.08 6.11 -35.88
N GLU A 364 -16.19 5.20 -35.56
CA GLU A 364 -15.76 4.08 -36.40
C GLU A 364 -16.22 2.74 -35.81
N ASP A 365 -16.14 1.65 -36.58
CA ASP A 365 -16.53 0.31 -36.09
C ASP A 365 -15.71 -0.14 -34.87
N GLU A 366 -14.46 0.32 -34.74
CA GLU A 366 -13.60 0.03 -33.60
C GLU A 366 -14.10 0.66 -32.29
N ASP A 367 -14.85 1.76 -32.36
CA ASP A 367 -15.43 2.43 -31.20
C ASP A 367 -16.62 1.68 -30.60
N LEU A 368 -17.08 0.60 -31.25
CA LEU A 368 -18.11 -0.31 -30.72
C LEU A 368 -17.57 -1.26 -29.64
N ARG A 369 -16.24 -1.31 -29.45
CA ARG A 369 -15.57 -2.03 -28.37
C ARG A 369 -16.01 -1.48 -27.00
N PHE A 370 -15.90 -2.31 -25.96
CA PHE A 370 -16.27 -1.90 -24.61
C PHE A 370 -15.24 -0.92 -24.04
N PRO A 371 -15.63 0.12 -23.29
CA PRO A 371 -14.64 1.02 -22.71
C PRO A 371 -13.84 0.28 -21.63
N LEU A 372 -12.55 0.61 -21.52
CA LEU A 372 -11.65 0.04 -20.52
C LEU A 372 -12.13 0.28 -19.08
N VAL A 373 -12.72 1.46 -18.83
CA VAL A 373 -13.37 1.80 -17.56
C VAL A 373 -14.88 1.79 -17.80
N GLN A 374 -15.61 0.99 -17.03
CA GLN A 374 -17.06 0.82 -17.14
C GLN A 374 -17.75 1.19 -15.83
N GLY A 375 -18.89 1.87 -15.92
CA GLY A 375 -19.61 2.35 -14.74
C GLY A 375 -19.05 3.67 -14.23
N GLU A 376 -19.66 4.17 -13.16
CA GLU A 376 -19.34 5.46 -12.54
C GLU A 376 -19.36 5.32 -11.01
N GLY A 377 -18.56 6.14 -10.33
CA GLY A 377 -18.40 6.11 -8.88
C GLY A 377 -18.03 4.71 -8.36
N LYS A 378 -18.70 4.25 -7.30
CA LYS A 378 -18.47 2.93 -6.69
C LYS A 378 -18.75 1.74 -7.60
N LYS A 379 -19.45 1.97 -8.71
CA LYS A 379 -19.74 0.97 -9.75
C LYS A 379 -18.70 1.01 -10.87
N ALA A 380 -17.72 1.91 -10.84
CA ALA A 380 -16.65 1.91 -11.82
C ALA A 380 -15.82 0.62 -11.69
N ARG A 381 -15.53 -0.03 -12.82
CA ARG A 381 -14.76 -1.27 -12.90
C ARG A 381 -13.80 -1.22 -14.09
N VAL A 382 -12.58 -1.73 -13.91
CA VAL A 382 -11.68 -2.00 -15.04
C VAL A 382 -12.19 -3.23 -15.78
N MET A 383 -12.53 -3.06 -17.06
CA MET A 383 -13.08 -4.10 -17.94
C MET A 383 -14.21 -4.91 -17.30
N ALA A 384 -15.13 -4.21 -16.62
CA ALA A 384 -16.25 -4.80 -15.86
C ALA A 384 -15.86 -5.85 -14.81
N THR A 385 -14.61 -5.84 -14.33
CA THR A 385 -14.08 -6.91 -13.48
C THR A 385 -13.73 -6.43 -12.07
N ILE A 386 -12.82 -5.47 -11.92
CA ILE A 386 -12.27 -5.05 -10.61
C ILE A 386 -12.56 -3.58 -10.29
N GLY A 387 -12.88 -3.29 -9.03
CA GLY A 387 -13.22 -1.94 -8.51
C GLY A 387 -12.03 -1.10 -8.09
N VAL A 388 -10.85 -1.72 -7.94
CA VAL A 388 -9.59 -1.06 -7.61
C VAL A 388 -8.60 -1.17 -8.76
N THR A 389 -7.64 -0.25 -8.80
CA THR A 389 -6.60 -0.21 -9.84
C THR A 389 -5.19 -0.37 -9.28
N ARG A 390 -5.08 -0.46 -7.95
CA ARG A 390 -3.86 -0.82 -7.24
C ARG A 390 -4.17 -1.80 -6.11
N GLY A 391 -3.22 -2.68 -5.80
CA GLY A 391 -3.37 -3.72 -4.78
C GLY A 391 -2.38 -4.87 -4.97
N LEU A 392 -2.39 -5.82 -4.03
CA LEU A 392 -1.57 -7.04 -4.03
C LEU A 392 -2.42 -8.24 -4.46
N GLY A 393 -1.82 -9.24 -5.11
CA GLY A 393 -2.54 -10.47 -5.51
C GLY A 393 -3.23 -10.36 -6.89
N ASP A 394 -4.35 -11.06 -7.10
CA ASP A 394 -5.10 -11.07 -8.38
C ASP A 394 -4.28 -11.50 -9.63
N HIS A 395 -3.21 -12.28 -9.44
CA HIS A 395 -2.32 -12.65 -10.55
C HIS A 395 -3.01 -13.47 -11.65
N ASP A 396 -4.06 -14.23 -11.32
CA ASP A 396 -4.84 -15.00 -12.30
C ASP A 396 -6.17 -14.34 -12.68
N LEU A 397 -6.44 -13.14 -12.17
CA LEU A 397 -7.71 -12.48 -12.40
C LEU A 397 -7.85 -12.15 -13.89
N LYS A 398 -8.92 -12.66 -14.49
CA LYS A 398 -9.28 -12.45 -15.89
C LYS A 398 -10.61 -11.72 -15.99
N VAL A 399 -10.78 -10.97 -17.07
CA VAL A 399 -12.09 -10.48 -17.46
C VAL A 399 -13.01 -11.68 -17.68
N HIS A 400 -14.20 -11.62 -17.07
CA HIS A 400 -15.21 -12.69 -17.11
C HIS A 400 -15.42 -13.24 -18.54
N ASP A 401 -15.40 -14.56 -18.68
CA ASP A 401 -15.53 -15.28 -19.97
C ASP A 401 -14.49 -14.91 -21.04
N SER A 402 -13.31 -14.45 -20.67
CA SER A 402 -12.24 -14.10 -21.60
C SER A 402 -10.85 -14.62 -21.16
N ASN A 403 -9.85 -14.45 -22.03
CA ASN A 403 -8.44 -14.70 -21.71
C ASN A 403 -7.66 -13.41 -21.44
N ILE A 404 -8.36 -12.30 -21.16
CA ILE A 404 -7.74 -11.01 -20.89
C ILE A 404 -7.44 -10.92 -19.39
N TYR A 405 -6.15 -10.83 -19.05
CA TYR A 405 -5.71 -10.67 -17.66
C TYR A 405 -5.88 -9.22 -17.19
N ILE A 406 -6.31 -9.06 -15.95
CA ILE A 406 -6.46 -7.74 -15.30
C ILE A 406 -5.13 -7.19 -14.81
N LYS A 407 -4.24 -8.06 -14.30
CA LYS A 407 -3.02 -7.68 -13.57
C LYS A 407 -2.17 -6.58 -14.25
N PRO A 408 -1.97 -6.55 -15.59
CA PRO A 408 -1.25 -5.44 -16.22
C PRO A 408 -1.82 -4.04 -15.91
N PHE A 409 -3.14 -3.94 -15.70
CA PHE A 409 -3.83 -2.70 -15.34
C PHE A 409 -3.87 -2.45 -13.81
N LEU A 410 -3.62 -3.49 -13.00
CA LEU A 410 -3.63 -3.47 -11.54
C LEU A 410 -2.19 -3.39 -10.98
N SER A 411 -1.79 -2.20 -10.51
CA SER A 411 -0.43 -2.00 -9.99
C SER A 411 -0.31 -2.34 -8.50
N CYS A 412 0.74 -3.04 -8.09
CA CYS A 412 1.06 -3.21 -6.68
C CYS A 412 1.82 -2.02 -6.06
N CYS A 413 2.21 -1.02 -6.85
CA CYS A 413 3.04 0.08 -6.36
C CYS A 413 2.20 1.08 -5.53
N PRO A 414 2.60 1.36 -4.27
CA PRO A 414 1.90 2.32 -3.45
C PRO A 414 2.22 3.75 -3.88
N GLU A 415 1.34 4.68 -3.56
CA GLU A 415 1.72 6.08 -3.38
C GLU A 415 2.12 6.31 -1.92
N VAL A 416 3.25 6.98 -1.68
CA VAL A 416 3.78 7.23 -0.33
C VAL A 416 3.73 8.73 -0.01
N THR A 417 2.91 9.09 0.98
CA THR A 417 2.81 10.45 1.53
C THR A 417 3.61 10.55 2.82
N VAL A 418 4.35 11.66 3.01
CA VAL A 418 5.18 11.88 4.20
C VAL A 418 4.60 13.01 5.05
N TYR A 419 4.42 12.75 6.34
CA TYR A 419 4.06 13.74 7.35
C TYR A 419 5.20 13.88 8.36
N ASN A 420 5.79 15.07 8.45
CA ASN A 420 6.84 15.35 9.41
C ASN A 420 6.24 15.69 10.77
N LEU A 421 6.25 14.71 11.67
CA LEU A 421 5.63 14.81 12.98
C LEU A 421 6.36 15.84 13.86
N ASN A 422 7.68 15.95 13.72
CA ASN A 422 8.50 16.91 14.49
C ASN A 422 8.24 18.40 14.15
N GLN A 423 7.52 18.69 13.06
CA GLN A 423 7.18 20.08 12.71
C GLN A 423 6.02 20.66 13.54
N TYR A 424 5.27 19.81 14.24
CA TYR A 424 4.06 20.21 14.95
C TYR A 424 4.03 19.56 16.33
N GLU A 425 3.48 20.27 17.31
CA GLU A 425 3.10 19.69 18.58
C GLU A 425 1.71 19.06 18.45
N HIS A 426 1.55 17.83 18.94
CA HIS A 426 0.29 17.10 18.85
C HIS A 426 -0.28 16.88 20.25
N GLY A 427 -1.52 17.28 20.45
CA GLY A 427 -2.29 17.01 21.65
C GLY A 427 -2.84 15.58 21.69
N ALA A 428 -3.50 15.23 22.80
CA ALA A 428 -4.10 13.90 22.98
C ALA A 428 -5.24 13.59 21.99
N ASP A 429 -5.82 14.62 21.37
CA ASP A 429 -6.94 14.47 20.42
C ASP A 429 -6.48 14.48 18.96
N ASP A 430 -5.20 14.74 18.72
CA ASP A 430 -4.61 14.70 17.39
C ASP A 430 -4.24 13.26 17.02
N VAL A 431 -4.92 12.73 16.01
CA VAL A 431 -4.87 11.31 15.65
C VAL A 431 -4.71 11.11 14.15
N LEU A 432 -4.10 10.00 13.76
CA LEU A 432 -4.20 9.44 12.42
C LEU A 432 -5.28 8.35 12.41
N VAL A 433 -6.26 8.48 11.52
CA VAL A 433 -7.34 7.53 11.30
C VAL A 433 -7.04 6.74 10.03
N MET A 434 -7.06 5.41 10.13
CA MET A 434 -6.99 4.50 8.96
C MET A 434 -8.29 3.72 8.87
N GLY A 435 -8.80 3.49 7.67
CA GLY A 435 -9.97 2.63 7.46
C GLY A 435 -9.98 1.93 6.10
N THR A 436 -10.63 0.77 6.03
CA THR A 436 -10.99 0.09 4.78
C THR A 436 -12.17 0.75 4.08
N ASP A 437 -12.49 0.34 2.86
CA ASP A 437 -13.51 1.01 2.05
C ASP A 437 -14.88 1.00 2.77
N GLY A 438 -15.20 -0.03 3.55
CA GLY A 438 -16.43 -0.14 4.30
C GLY A 438 -16.66 0.97 5.32
N LEU A 439 -15.61 1.69 5.76
CA LEU A 439 -15.77 2.93 6.54
C LEU A 439 -16.06 4.12 5.61
N TRP A 440 -15.18 4.29 4.62
CA TRP A 440 -15.07 5.47 3.77
C TRP A 440 -16.17 5.60 2.73
N ASP A 441 -16.81 4.49 2.42
CA ASP A 441 -17.93 4.40 1.52
C ASP A 441 -19.19 5.07 2.07
N VAL A 442 -19.34 5.09 3.40
CA VAL A 442 -20.55 5.59 4.05
C VAL A 442 -20.28 6.83 4.91
N LEU A 443 -19.03 7.08 5.32
CA LEU A 443 -18.64 8.27 6.05
C LEU A 443 -17.65 9.13 5.26
N SER A 444 -17.95 10.42 5.16
CA SER A 444 -17.03 11.43 4.64
C SER A 444 -15.94 11.79 5.65
N ASN A 445 -14.83 12.36 5.16
CA ASN A 445 -13.77 12.91 6.01
C ASN A 445 -14.28 13.86 7.10
N LYS A 446 -15.31 14.65 6.77
CA LYS A 446 -15.95 15.58 7.71
C LYS A 446 -16.71 14.83 8.80
N GLU A 447 -17.52 13.84 8.44
CA GLU A 447 -18.27 13.01 9.41
C GLU A 447 -17.31 12.23 10.33
N VAL A 448 -16.22 11.69 9.79
CA VAL A 448 -15.19 11.01 10.60
C VAL A 448 -14.53 11.98 11.58
N ASN A 449 -14.12 13.17 11.12
CA ASN A 449 -13.53 14.20 11.97
C ASN A 449 -14.47 14.64 13.09
N GLU A 450 -15.72 14.95 12.76
CA GLU A 450 -16.74 15.35 13.73
C GLU A 450 -16.96 14.26 14.76
N SER A 451 -17.04 13.00 14.34
CA SER A 451 -17.21 11.84 15.23
C SER A 451 -16.04 11.69 16.19
N VAL A 452 -14.81 11.59 15.66
CA VAL A 452 -13.61 11.33 16.45
C VAL A 452 -13.30 12.50 17.38
N SER A 453 -13.32 13.73 16.87
CA SER A 453 -13.03 14.92 17.68
C SER A 453 -14.05 15.09 18.81
N THR A 454 -15.35 14.88 18.53
CA THR A 454 -16.40 14.96 19.56
C THR A 454 -16.25 13.84 20.58
N PHE A 455 -15.93 12.61 20.14
CA PHE A 455 -15.75 11.48 21.04
C PHE A 455 -14.57 11.73 21.99
N LEU A 456 -13.40 12.03 21.43
CA LEU A 456 -12.19 12.26 22.21
C LEU A 456 -12.36 13.43 23.17
N ALA A 457 -12.89 14.58 22.73
CA ALA A 457 -13.09 15.74 23.61
C ALA A 457 -13.95 15.46 24.86
N ASN A 458 -14.78 14.40 24.85
CA ASN A 458 -15.62 13.98 25.97
C ASN A 458 -15.02 12.83 26.82
N CYS A 459 -13.84 12.34 26.45
CA CYS A 459 -13.10 11.32 27.20
C CYS A 459 -11.95 11.96 28.01
N ASP A 460 -11.59 11.33 29.12
CA ASP A 460 -10.37 11.66 29.85
C ASP A 460 -9.14 11.53 28.92
N PRO A 461 -8.32 12.59 28.73
CA PRO A 461 -7.11 12.53 27.92
C PRO A 461 -6.10 11.47 28.36
N ASP A 462 -6.11 11.09 29.65
CA ASP A 462 -5.23 10.07 30.21
C ASP A 462 -5.79 8.65 30.11
N ASP A 463 -7.06 8.50 29.69
CA ASP A 463 -7.66 7.17 29.45
C ASP A 463 -7.12 6.57 28.15
N LEU A 464 -6.20 5.62 28.31
CA LEU A 464 -5.56 4.90 27.21
C LEU A 464 -6.54 4.06 26.36
N ASN A 465 -7.76 3.78 26.83
CA ASN A 465 -8.77 3.04 26.06
C ASN A 465 -9.60 3.95 25.13
N ARG A 466 -9.51 5.29 25.29
CA ARG A 466 -10.32 6.26 24.54
C ARG A 466 -10.22 6.09 23.02
N TYR A 467 -9.05 5.71 22.51
CA TYR A 467 -8.83 5.51 21.07
C TYR A 467 -9.51 4.23 20.55
N THR A 468 -9.53 3.15 21.34
CA THR A 468 -10.27 1.93 21.01
C THR A 468 -11.77 2.20 21.00
N MET A 469 -12.27 2.95 21.98
CA MET A 469 -13.68 3.32 22.03
C MET A 469 -14.07 4.28 20.89
N ALA A 470 -13.17 5.20 20.49
CA ALA A 470 -13.37 6.04 19.30
C ALA A 470 -13.40 5.22 18.00
N ALA A 471 -12.52 4.23 17.86
CA ALA A 471 -12.55 3.30 16.72
C ALA A 471 -13.87 2.50 16.69
N GLN A 472 -14.32 2.02 17.85
CA GLN A 472 -15.59 1.32 18.00
C GLN A 472 -16.79 2.20 17.62
N ASP A 473 -16.82 3.46 18.07
CA ASP A 473 -17.87 4.43 17.71
C ASP A 473 -17.91 4.67 16.20
N LEU A 474 -16.75 4.85 15.54
CA LEU A 474 -16.70 4.99 14.09
C LEU A 474 -17.23 3.76 13.35
N VAL A 475 -16.77 2.57 13.73
CA VAL A 475 -17.23 1.31 13.11
C VAL A 475 -18.73 1.13 13.33
N MET A 476 -19.25 1.46 14.53
CA MET A 476 -20.67 1.42 14.82
C MET A 476 -21.47 2.37 13.93
N ARG A 477 -20.96 3.60 13.72
CA ARG A 477 -21.60 4.60 12.85
C ARG A 477 -21.61 4.19 11.39
N ALA A 478 -20.54 3.59 10.87
CA ALA A 478 -20.48 3.14 9.49
C ALA A 478 -21.32 1.87 9.25
N ARG A 479 -21.26 0.90 10.17
CA ARG A 479 -22.11 -0.30 10.15
C ARG A 479 -23.59 0.06 10.25
N GLY A 480 -23.93 1.04 11.09
CA GLY A 480 -25.30 1.45 11.36
C GLY A 480 -26.06 0.47 12.26
N VAL A 481 -27.38 0.60 12.26
CA VAL A 481 -28.32 -0.21 13.02
C VAL A 481 -29.24 -0.95 12.07
N LEU A 482 -29.55 -2.21 12.37
CA LEU A 482 -30.49 -3.02 11.58
C LEU A 482 -31.92 -2.49 11.76
N LYS A 483 -32.51 -1.97 10.68
CA LYS A 483 -33.91 -1.50 10.59
C LYS A 483 -34.56 -2.06 9.33
N ASP A 484 -35.75 -2.65 9.46
CA ASP A 484 -36.54 -3.17 8.32
C ASP A 484 -35.72 -4.02 7.35
N ARG A 485 -34.88 -4.92 7.89
CA ARG A 485 -33.97 -5.83 7.16
C ARG A 485 -32.82 -5.14 6.39
N SER A 486 -32.53 -3.89 6.71
CA SER A 486 -31.40 -3.14 6.14
C SER A 486 -30.59 -2.44 7.23
N TRP A 487 -29.27 -2.43 7.08
CA TRP A 487 -28.40 -1.65 7.96
C TRP A 487 -28.50 -0.17 7.58
N ARG A 488 -28.82 0.70 8.54
CA ARG A 488 -29.00 2.13 8.30
C ARG A 488 -28.20 2.99 9.27
N ILE A 489 -27.61 4.05 8.74
CA ILE A 489 -26.90 5.07 9.50
C ILE A 489 -27.82 6.27 9.74
N THR A 490 -27.26 7.36 10.28
CA THR A 490 -28.00 8.62 10.48
C THR A 490 -28.63 9.11 9.16
N ASN A 491 -29.78 9.77 9.26
CA ASN A 491 -30.58 10.25 8.12
C ASN A 491 -31.11 9.13 7.19
N GLU A 492 -31.27 7.92 7.71
CA GLU A 492 -31.83 6.75 6.99
C GLU A 492 -31.03 6.34 5.73
N ARG A 493 -29.78 6.81 5.58
CA ARG A 493 -28.83 6.34 4.58
C ARG A 493 -28.47 4.88 4.85
N LEU A 494 -28.15 4.13 3.79
CA LEU A 494 -27.65 2.75 3.94
C LEU A 494 -26.32 2.76 4.69
N GLY A 495 -26.19 1.88 5.68
CA GLY A 495 -24.92 1.56 6.30
C GLY A 495 -24.07 0.68 5.41
N SER A 496 -22.83 0.47 5.84
CA SER A 496 -21.87 -0.31 5.08
C SER A 496 -22.29 -1.76 4.99
N GLY A 497 -22.32 -2.28 3.76
CA GLY A 497 -22.49 -3.69 3.48
C GLY A 497 -21.17 -4.47 3.47
N ASP A 498 -20.03 -3.78 3.54
CA ASP A 498 -18.71 -4.37 3.46
C ASP A 498 -18.09 -4.65 4.84
N ASP A 499 -16.95 -5.33 4.83
CA ASP A 499 -16.07 -5.42 5.99
C ASP A 499 -15.62 -4.01 6.38
N ILE A 500 -15.48 -3.76 7.68
CA ILE A 500 -15.01 -2.45 8.16
C ILE A 500 -13.90 -2.72 9.17
N SER A 501 -12.72 -2.17 8.91
CA SER A 501 -11.58 -2.24 9.82
C SER A 501 -11.01 -0.83 10.00
N CYS A 502 -10.76 -0.42 11.24
CA CYS A 502 -10.40 0.97 11.56
C CYS A 502 -9.32 1.04 12.64
N TYR A 503 -8.28 1.85 12.40
CA TYR A 503 -7.30 2.27 13.40
C TYR A 503 -7.51 3.73 13.81
N ILE A 504 -7.28 4.02 15.09
CA ILE A 504 -7.11 5.38 15.63
C ILE A 504 -5.74 5.45 16.31
N ILE A 505 -4.80 6.17 15.71
CA ILE A 505 -3.40 6.25 16.14
C ILE A 505 -3.11 7.64 16.69
N PRO A 506 -2.93 7.82 18.01
CA PRO A 506 -2.61 9.12 18.58
C PRO A 506 -1.21 9.60 18.24
N LEU A 507 -1.11 10.84 17.77
CA LEU A 507 0.14 11.42 17.27
C LEU A 507 1.03 11.97 18.38
N MET A 508 0.48 12.27 19.56
CA MET A 508 1.23 12.82 20.70
C MET A 508 2.41 11.95 21.15
N TYR A 509 2.37 10.63 20.91
CA TYR A 509 3.47 9.73 21.27
C TYR A 509 4.68 9.88 20.36
N GLY A 510 4.49 10.31 19.11
CA GLY A 510 5.59 10.60 18.20
C GLY A 510 6.44 11.78 18.67
N ASN A 511 5.83 12.78 19.31
CA ASN A 511 6.55 13.95 19.85
C ASN A 511 7.38 13.65 21.11
N ARG A 512 7.11 12.52 21.79
CA ARG A 512 7.68 12.20 23.11
C ARG A 512 8.85 11.22 23.06
N GLN A 513 9.32 10.84 21.88
CA GLN A 513 10.49 9.96 21.76
C GLN A 513 11.80 10.77 21.81
N PRO A 514 12.80 10.32 22.60
CA PRO A 514 14.02 11.08 22.89
C PRO A 514 14.93 11.29 21.68
#